data_AF-A0A9P5NVW1-F1
#
_entry.id   AF-A0A9P5NVW1-F1
#
_cell.length_a   1.000
_cell.length_b   1.000
_cell.length_c   1.000
_cell.angle_alpha   90.00
_cell.angle_beta   90.00
_cell.angle_gamma   90.00
#
_symmetry.space_group_name_H-M   'P 1'
#
loop_
_entity.id
_entity.type
_entity.pdbx_description
1 polymer ?
#
loop_
_entity_poly.entity_id
_entity_poly.type
_entity_poly.pdbx_seq_one_letter_code
_entity_poly.pdbx_strand_id
1 'polypeptide(L)'
;MYDSAERFPPPKCHPDTRVAIQKEIQDWVVDPGSAHSVFWLRASAGEGKSAIMQSIAQLLSSPDGNIVATFFFGRGWGIRTQGQYLFSTLAYQLAMNIPDLRFHIDQIMRLRPTLPSSSMDIQVRFLFVEAFARLGYLPSIPWTIIIDGLDGCDIESHLQAILNLIGEIVTIHHLPLRFLIASRPEPHIRQIFEGPILHGVTFCATISDHFDSSTDVEKFL
;
A
#
# COMPACT_ATOMS: atom_id res chain seq x y z
N MET A 1 6.77 -1.10 -8.06
CA MET A 1 7.40 -2.38 -7.66
C MET A 1 8.57 -2.12 -6.71
N TYR A 2 8.77 -3.00 -5.73
CA TYR A 2 9.79 -2.88 -4.68
C TYR A 2 11.23 -3.17 -5.19
N ASP A 3 11.33 -3.86 -6.31
CA ASP A 3 12.56 -4.28 -7.01
C ASP A 3 12.87 -3.42 -8.25
N SER A 4 12.18 -2.28 -8.42
CA SER A 4 12.46 -1.32 -9.49
C SER A 4 13.91 -0.82 -9.45
N ALA A 5 14.54 -0.69 -10.63
CA ALA A 5 15.91 -0.18 -10.77
C ALA A 5 16.12 1.19 -10.12
N GLU A 6 15.09 2.05 -10.13
CA GLU A 6 15.12 3.37 -9.49
C GLU A 6 15.23 3.32 -7.96
N ARG A 7 15.03 2.14 -7.35
CA ARG A 7 15.20 1.93 -5.92
C ARG A 7 16.55 1.32 -5.58
N PHE A 8 17.46 1.14 -6.53
CA PHE A 8 18.77 0.56 -6.24
C PHE A 8 19.77 1.64 -5.74
N PRO A 9 20.50 1.40 -4.63
CA PRO A 9 20.35 0.28 -3.70
C PRO A 9 19.08 0.43 -2.85
N PRO A 10 18.35 -0.68 -2.58
CA PRO A 10 17.10 -0.61 -1.83
C PRO A 10 17.33 -0.03 -0.42
N PRO A 11 16.43 0.83 0.09
CA PRO A 11 16.50 1.28 1.48
C PRO A 11 16.46 0.07 2.40
N LYS A 12 17.37 0.02 3.38
CA LYS A 12 17.44 -1.08 4.35
C LYS A 12 17.30 -0.54 5.75
N CYS A 13 16.56 -1.26 6.59
CA CYS A 13 16.65 -1.05 8.03
C CYS A 13 18.06 -1.44 8.48
N HIS A 14 18.61 -0.69 9.44
CA HIS A 14 19.80 -1.18 10.13
C HIS A 14 19.46 -2.50 10.84
N PRO A 15 20.38 -3.48 10.88
CA PRO A 15 20.17 -4.71 11.63
C PRO A 15 19.69 -4.39 13.05
N ASP A 16 18.74 -5.19 13.55
CA ASP A 16 18.13 -5.09 14.87
C ASP A 16 17.32 -3.81 15.17
N THR A 17 17.16 -2.90 14.20
CA THR A 17 16.29 -1.71 14.38
C THR A 17 14.90 -1.98 13.85
N ARG A 18 13.89 -1.29 14.41
CA ARG A 18 12.49 -1.31 13.93
C ARG A 18 11.88 -2.71 13.91
N VAL A 19 12.36 -3.63 14.75
CA VAL A 19 11.90 -5.03 14.79
C VAL A 19 10.45 -5.12 15.24
N ALA A 20 10.07 -4.38 16.27
CA ALA A 20 8.72 -4.39 16.83
C ALA A 20 7.66 -3.95 15.81
N ILE A 21 7.85 -2.80 15.14
CA ILE A 21 6.92 -2.34 14.09
C ILE A 21 6.90 -3.27 12.88
N GLN A 22 8.05 -3.84 12.48
CA GLN A 22 8.07 -4.83 11.40
C GLN A 22 7.30 -6.10 11.77
N LYS A 23 7.38 -6.53 13.04
CA LYS A 23 6.63 -7.67 13.55
C LYS A 23 5.13 -7.36 13.57
N GLU A 24 4.72 -6.20 14.06
CA GLU A 24 3.31 -5.79 14.07
C GLU A 24 2.70 -5.76 12.67
N ILE A 25 3.44 -5.20 11.70
CA ILE A 25 3.00 -5.21 10.30
C ILE A 25 2.90 -6.64 9.76
N GLN A 26 3.87 -7.52 10.04
CA GLN A 26 3.84 -8.91 9.61
C GLN A 26 2.63 -9.65 10.20
N ASP A 27 2.42 -9.53 11.51
CA ASP A 27 1.32 -10.15 12.23
C ASP A 27 -0.02 -9.66 11.64
N TRP A 28 -0.16 -8.35 11.34
CA TRP A 28 -1.34 -7.81 10.66
C TRP A 28 -1.53 -8.33 9.22
N VAL A 29 -0.46 -8.48 8.43
CA VAL A 29 -0.55 -8.96 7.04
C VAL A 29 -1.07 -10.40 6.97
N VAL A 30 -0.72 -11.24 7.95
CA VAL A 30 -1.09 -12.67 7.96
C VAL A 30 -2.31 -12.98 8.82
N ASP A 31 -2.87 -12.02 9.56
CA ASP A 31 -4.04 -12.22 10.42
C ASP A 31 -5.35 -12.27 9.61
N PRO A 32 -6.02 -13.43 9.44
CA PRO A 32 -7.29 -13.51 8.73
C PRO A 32 -8.44 -12.82 9.46
N GLY A 33 -8.33 -12.60 10.78
CA GLY A 33 -9.36 -12.04 11.65
C GLY A 33 -9.27 -10.53 11.85
N SER A 34 -8.28 -9.85 11.25
CA SER A 34 -8.10 -8.42 11.48
C SER A 34 -9.33 -7.62 11.06
N ALA A 35 -9.83 -6.80 11.98
CA ALA A 35 -10.91 -5.85 11.70
C ALA A 35 -10.45 -4.68 10.80
N HIS A 36 -9.14 -4.47 10.65
CA HIS A 36 -8.58 -3.34 9.92
C HIS A 36 -8.12 -3.78 8.53
N SER A 37 -8.72 -3.19 7.49
CA SER A 37 -8.31 -3.41 6.10
C SER A 37 -7.21 -2.44 5.66
N VAL A 38 -6.93 -1.41 6.45
CA VAL A 38 -5.88 -0.43 6.21
C VAL A 38 -4.95 -0.37 7.42
N PHE A 39 -3.65 -0.39 7.19
CA PHE A 39 -2.63 -0.12 8.19
C PHE A 39 -1.90 1.15 7.77
N TRP A 40 -1.96 2.20 8.59
CA TRP A 40 -1.30 3.46 8.33
C TRP A 40 -0.09 3.67 9.26
N LEU A 41 1.11 3.52 8.69
CA LEU A 41 2.37 3.83 9.34
C LEU A 41 2.70 5.32 9.21
N ARG A 42 2.55 6.05 10.33
CA ARG A 42 2.81 7.48 10.43
C ARG A 42 4.17 7.74 11.04
N ALA A 43 4.99 8.51 10.34
CA ALA A 43 6.30 8.88 10.84
C ALA A 43 6.82 10.15 10.19
N SER A 44 7.76 10.85 10.81
CA SER A 44 8.38 12.05 10.24
C SER A 44 9.34 11.69 9.09
N ALA A 45 9.86 12.71 8.41
CA ALA A 45 10.92 12.51 7.42
C ALA A 45 12.19 11.96 8.11
N GLY A 46 12.84 10.99 7.48
CA GLY A 46 14.08 10.40 8.00
C GLY A 46 13.91 9.27 9.03
N GLU A 47 12.70 9.00 9.53
CA GLU A 47 12.50 7.98 10.58
C GLU A 47 12.52 6.52 10.08
N GLY A 48 12.71 6.30 8.77
CA GLY A 48 12.92 4.97 8.20
C GLY A 48 11.69 4.28 7.61
N LYS A 49 10.58 5.00 7.38
CA LYS A 49 9.35 4.44 6.74
C LYS A 49 9.65 3.61 5.49
N SER A 50 10.32 4.20 4.51
CA SER A 50 10.63 3.53 3.23
C SER A 50 11.54 2.31 3.38
N ALA A 51 12.39 2.28 4.42
CA ALA A 51 13.21 1.13 4.76
C ALA A 51 12.35 0.00 5.36
N ILE A 52 11.43 0.31 6.27
CA ILE A 52 10.46 -0.65 6.81
C ILE A 52 9.60 -1.22 5.67
N MET A 53 9.03 -0.35 4.84
CA MET A 53 8.17 -0.76 3.72
C MET A 53 8.93 -1.62 2.70
N GLN A 54 10.21 -1.33 2.45
CA GLN A 54 11.06 -2.17 1.61
C GLN A 54 11.33 -3.53 2.25
N SER A 55 11.69 -3.57 3.54
CA SER A 55 11.94 -4.82 4.27
C SER A 55 10.70 -5.71 4.28
N ILE A 56 9.52 -5.15 4.59
CA ILE A 56 8.25 -5.89 4.57
C ILE A 56 7.94 -6.42 3.17
N ALA A 57 8.11 -5.58 2.13
CA ALA A 57 7.95 -6.03 0.76
C ALA A 57 8.87 -7.21 0.45
N GLN A 58 10.16 -7.14 0.79
CA GLN A 58 11.12 -8.22 0.51
C GLN A 58 10.85 -9.50 1.31
N LEU A 59 10.46 -9.37 2.57
CA LEU A 59 10.20 -10.50 3.46
C LEU A 59 8.95 -11.29 3.05
N LEU A 60 7.92 -10.60 2.54
CA LEU A 60 6.62 -11.19 2.27
C LEU A 60 6.28 -11.24 0.76
N SER A 61 7.21 -10.85 -0.11
CA SER A 61 7.11 -11.12 -1.56
C SER A 61 7.67 -12.51 -1.84
N SER A 62 6.78 -13.49 -1.81
CA SER A 62 7.03 -14.85 -2.30
C SER A 62 5.84 -15.28 -3.17
N PRO A 63 5.98 -16.35 -3.98
CA PRO A 63 4.86 -16.86 -4.79
C PRO A 63 3.62 -17.21 -3.95
N ASP A 64 3.81 -17.58 -2.68
CA ASP A 64 2.76 -17.90 -1.72
C ASP A 64 2.50 -16.75 -0.71
N GLY A 65 3.13 -15.60 -0.95
CA GLY A 65 3.09 -14.44 -0.05
C GLY A 65 1.86 -13.57 -0.28
N ASN A 66 1.46 -12.85 0.77
CA ASN A 66 0.25 -12.03 0.71
C ASN A 66 0.47 -10.67 0.02
N ILE A 67 1.73 -10.25 -0.21
CA ILE A 67 2.01 -8.97 -0.88
C ILE A 67 1.93 -9.15 -2.39
N VAL A 68 0.91 -8.56 -3.00
CA VAL A 68 0.61 -8.73 -4.44
C VAL A 68 0.92 -7.49 -5.27
N ALA A 69 1.08 -6.33 -4.63
CA ALA A 69 1.43 -5.11 -5.33
C ALA A 69 2.09 -4.09 -4.39
N THR A 70 2.95 -3.26 -4.98
CA THR A 70 3.67 -2.21 -4.27
C THR A 70 3.77 -0.93 -5.11
N PHE A 71 3.52 0.21 -4.49
CA PHE A 71 3.70 1.53 -5.07
C PHE A 71 4.53 2.39 -4.12
N PHE A 72 5.69 2.84 -4.58
CA PHE A 72 6.57 3.70 -3.79
C PHE A 72 6.59 5.07 -4.45
N PHE A 73 6.00 6.07 -3.83
CA PHE A 73 6.09 7.43 -4.34
C PHE A 73 7.55 7.89 -4.37
N GLY A 74 7.90 8.60 -5.43
CA GLY A 74 9.21 9.22 -5.59
C GLY A 74 9.25 10.58 -4.93
N ARG A 75 10.45 11.10 -4.66
CA ARG A 75 10.65 12.52 -4.32
C ARG A 75 11.24 13.23 -5.54
N GLY A 76 10.66 14.35 -5.94
CA GLY A 76 11.15 15.16 -7.07
C GLY A 76 10.18 15.16 -8.25
N TRP A 77 10.69 14.92 -9.46
CA TRP A 77 9.92 14.97 -10.70
C TRP A 77 9.85 13.59 -11.34
N GLY A 78 8.66 13.19 -11.81
CA GLY A 78 8.51 11.98 -12.60
C GLY A 78 7.15 11.32 -12.43
N ILE A 79 7.00 10.14 -13.03
CA ILE A 79 5.75 9.36 -13.00
C ILE A 79 5.37 8.92 -11.57
N ARG A 80 6.35 8.80 -10.66
CA ARG A 80 6.13 8.35 -9.28
C ARG A 80 5.65 9.42 -8.31
N THR A 81 5.53 10.69 -8.71
CA THR A 81 4.77 11.69 -7.96
C THR A 81 3.31 11.75 -8.42
N GLN A 82 3.06 11.28 -9.64
CA GLN A 82 1.78 11.40 -10.33
C GLN A 82 0.81 10.32 -9.84
N GLY A 83 -0.04 10.72 -8.89
CA GLY A 83 -1.05 9.84 -8.30
C GLY A 83 -1.98 9.16 -9.32
N GLN A 84 -2.19 9.75 -10.51
CA GLN A 84 -3.08 9.19 -11.53
C GLN A 84 -2.65 7.81 -12.07
N TYR A 85 -1.39 7.42 -11.88
CA TYR A 85 -0.88 6.11 -12.34
C TYR A 85 -0.86 5.05 -11.24
N LEU A 86 -1.27 5.39 -10.02
CA LEU A 86 -1.23 4.46 -8.90
C LEU A 86 -2.07 3.21 -9.20
N PHE A 87 -3.35 3.36 -9.53
CA PHE A 87 -4.26 2.23 -9.70
C PHE A 87 -3.94 1.38 -10.93
N SER A 88 -3.54 1.98 -12.05
CA SER A 88 -3.10 1.23 -13.23
C SER A 88 -1.81 0.44 -12.97
N THR A 89 -0.86 1.01 -12.22
CA THR A 89 0.37 0.31 -11.80
C THR A 89 0.09 -0.83 -10.82
N LEU A 90 -0.87 -0.64 -9.89
CA LEU A 90 -1.30 -1.67 -8.96
C LEU A 90 -2.06 -2.79 -9.69
N ALA A 91 -2.96 -2.46 -10.61
CA ALA A 91 -3.69 -3.43 -11.43
C ALA A 91 -2.75 -4.31 -12.26
N TYR A 92 -1.70 -3.72 -12.84
CA TYR A 92 -0.67 -4.48 -13.53
C TYR A 92 0.02 -5.48 -12.59
N GLN A 93 0.43 -5.07 -11.39
CA GLN A 93 1.07 -5.96 -10.42
C GLN A 93 0.12 -7.06 -9.92
N LEU A 94 -1.14 -6.72 -9.67
CA LEU A 94 -2.18 -7.69 -9.32
C LEU A 94 -2.33 -8.76 -10.40
N ALA A 95 -2.35 -8.36 -11.68
CA ALA A 95 -2.41 -9.28 -12.80
C ALA A 95 -1.16 -10.18 -12.90
N MET A 96 0.02 -9.71 -12.46
CA MET A 96 1.24 -10.53 -12.47
C MET A 96 1.31 -11.51 -11.30
N ASN A 97 0.74 -11.15 -10.15
CA ASN A 97 0.84 -11.94 -8.92
C ASN A 97 -0.41 -12.80 -8.63
N ILE A 98 -1.53 -12.56 -9.31
CA ILE A 98 -2.78 -13.33 -9.15
C ILE A 98 -3.22 -13.85 -10.52
N PRO A 99 -2.83 -15.08 -10.91
CA PRO A 99 -3.06 -15.62 -12.25
C PRO A 99 -4.53 -15.60 -12.71
N ASP A 100 -5.47 -15.91 -11.84
CA ASP A 100 -6.90 -15.92 -12.18
C ASP A 100 -7.43 -14.50 -12.42
N LEU A 101 -6.96 -13.53 -11.63
CA LEU A 101 -7.29 -12.12 -11.81
C LEU A 101 -6.68 -11.55 -13.10
N ARG A 102 -5.49 -12.02 -13.50
CA ARG A 102 -4.83 -11.66 -14.76
C ARG A 102 -5.76 -11.85 -15.94
N PHE A 103 -6.40 -13.02 -16.02
CA PHE A 103 -7.28 -13.35 -17.12
C PHE A 103 -8.39 -12.29 -17.26
N HIS A 104 -9.01 -11.88 -16.15
CA HIS A 104 -10.07 -10.87 -16.16
C HIS A 104 -9.56 -9.47 -16.50
N ILE A 105 -8.42 -9.05 -15.94
CA ILE A 105 -7.80 -7.76 -16.25
C ILE A 105 -7.42 -7.68 -17.73
N ASP A 106 -6.84 -8.74 -18.30
CA ASP A 106 -6.45 -8.80 -19.72
C ASP A 106 -7.67 -8.65 -20.64
N GLN A 107 -8.80 -9.30 -20.34
CA GLN A 107 -10.03 -9.15 -21.13
C GLN A 107 -10.58 -7.72 -21.06
N ILE A 108 -10.59 -7.11 -19.87
CA ILE A 108 -11.05 -5.73 -19.67
C ILE A 108 -10.16 -4.76 -20.44
N MET A 109 -8.84 -4.95 -20.38
CA MET A 109 -7.85 -4.14 -21.11
C MET A 109 -7.97 -4.27 -22.62
N ARG A 110 -8.26 -5.47 -23.15
CA ARG A 110 -8.52 -5.67 -24.59
C ARG A 110 -9.74 -4.89 -25.06
N LEU A 111 -10.79 -4.82 -24.25
CA LEU A 111 -12.02 -4.07 -24.57
C LEU A 111 -11.87 -2.56 -24.35
N ARG A 112 -10.99 -2.14 -23.43
CA ARG A 112 -10.78 -0.74 -23.07
C ARG A 112 -9.27 -0.43 -22.95
N PRO A 113 -8.54 -0.30 -24.06
CA PRO A 113 -7.09 -0.12 -24.04
C PRO A 113 -6.63 1.22 -23.44
N THR A 114 -7.53 2.19 -23.30
CA THR A 114 -7.25 3.52 -22.72
C THR A 114 -7.40 3.57 -21.20
N LEU A 115 -7.76 2.46 -20.54
CA LEU A 115 -7.92 2.41 -19.08
C LEU A 115 -6.69 2.87 -18.30
N PRO A 116 -5.43 2.51 -18.66
CA PRO A 116 -4.26 2.94 -17.89
C PRO A 116 -4.09 4.47 -17.79
N SER A 117 -4.69 5.21 -18.73
CA SER A 117 -4.68 6.68 -18.78
C SER A 117 -6.04 7.30 -18.47
N SER A 118 -7.04 6.50 -18.05
CA SER A 118 -8.35 7.01 -17.63
C SER A 118 -8.28 7.61 -16.22
N SER A 119 -9.35 8.26 -15.76
CA SER A 119 -9.42 8.76 -14.39
C SER A 119 -9.35 7.62 -13.35
N MET A 120 -8.89 7.92 -12.13
CA MET A 120 -8.66 6.91 -11.09
C MET A 120 -9.93 6.14 -10.70
N ASP A 121 -11.09 6.80 -10.68
CA ASP A 121 -12.38 6.16 -10.43
C ASP A 121 -12.74 5.14 -11.51
N ILE A 122 -12.48 5.47 -12.79
CA ILE A 122 -12.67 4.55 -13.91
C ILE A 122 -11.68 3.39 -13.84
N GLN A 123 -10.42 3.65 -13.47
CA GLN A 123 -9.42 2.61 -13.24
C GLN A 123 -9.88 1.65 -12.13
N VAL A 124 -10.32 2.15 -10.98
CA VAL A 124 -10.79 1.32 -9.84
C VAL A 124 -12.03 0.52 -10.21
N ARG A 125 -13.03 1.16 -10.83
CA ARG A 125 -14.26 0.48 -11.24
C ARG A 125 -13.98 -0.74 -12.12
N PHE A 126 -13.11 -0.59 -13.13
CA PHE A 126 -12.88 -1.66 -14.09
C PHE A 126 -11.77 -2.64 -13.68
N LEU A 127 -10.66 -2.14 -13.14
CA LEU A 127 -9.49 -2.98 -12.87
C LEU A 127 -9.47 -3.60 -11.48
N PHE A 128 -10.34 -3.14 -10.58
CA PHE A 128 -10.51 -3.69 -9.25
C PHE A 128 -11.92 -4.25 -9.11
N VAL A 129 -12.96 -3.42 -9.13
CA VAL A 129 -14.32 -3.88 -8.81
C VAL A 129 -14.83 -4.93 -9.81
N GLU A 130 -14.82 -4.61 -11.11
CA GLU A 130 -15.30 -5.54 -12.14
C GLU A 130 -14.38 -6.77 -12.30
N ALA A 131 -13.06 -6.59 -12.17
CA ALA A 131 -12.11 -7.69 -12.27
C ALA A 131 -12.27 -8.70 -11.11
N PHE A 132 -12.37 -8.23 -9.87
CA PHE A 132 -12.54 -9.09 -8.70
C PHE A 132 -13.94 -9.73 -8.64
N ALA A 133 -14.98 -9.05 -9.12
CA ALA A 133 -16.31 -9.64 -9.21
C ALA A 133 -16.35 -10.90 -10.12
N ARG A 134 -15.38 -11.05 -11.03
CA ARG A 134 -15.27 -12.20 -11.92
C ARG A 134 -14.42 -13.35 -11.38
N LEU A 135 -13.65 -13.10 -10.32
CA LEU A 135 -12.70 -14.05 -9.75
C LEU A 135 -13.38 -15.30 -9.17
N GLY A 136 -14.63 -15.17 -8.69
CA GLY A 136 -15.46 -16.30 -8.26
C GLY A 136 -15.07 -16.96 -6.94
N TYR A 137 -13.98 -16.51 -6.30
CA TYR A 137 -13.54 -16.97 -4.99
C TYR A 137 -12.96 -15.81 -4.15
N LEU A 138 -12.83 -16.04 -2.85
CA LEU A 138 -12.10 -15.16 -1.93
C LEU A 138 -10.90 -15.92 -1.34
N PRO A 139 -9.74 -15.26 -1.21
CA PRO A 139 -8.59 -15.87 -0.55
C PRO A 139 -8.87 -16.04 0.96
N SER A 140 -8.17 -16.99 1.61
CA SER A 140 -8.28 -17.21 3.05
C SER A 140 -7.70 -16.06 3.87
N ILE A 141 -6.69 -15.38 3.34
CA ILE A 141 -6.14 -14.13 3.87
C ILE A 141 -6.22 -13.08 2.76
N PRO A 142 -6.74 -11.86 3.04
CA PRO A 142 -6.77 -10.80 2.05
C PRO A 142 -5.38 -10.48 1.48
N TRP A 143 -5.32 -10.15 0.18
CA TRP A 143 -4.08 -9.74 -0.45
C TRP A 143 -3.68 -8.33 -0.03
N THR A 144 -2.40 -8.12 0.26
CA THR A 144 -1.87 -6.85 0.75
C THR A 144 -1.20 -6.06 -0.37
N ILE A 145 -1.52 -4.76 -0.40
CA ILE A 145 -0.90 -3.75 -1.25
C ILE A 145 -0.11 -2.78 -0.38
N ILE A 146 1.14 -2.51 -0.77
CA ILE A 146 2.00 -1.52 -0.10
C ILE A 146 1.96 -0.20 -0.86
N ILE A 147 1.72 0.90 -0.15
CA ILE A 147 1.82 2.27 -0.66
C ILE A 147 2.76 3.05 0.27
N ASP A 148 3.98 3.34 -0.18
CA ASP A 148 4.96 4.10 0.61
C ASP A 148 5.11 5.52 0.08
N GLY A 149 5.23 6.48 1.01
CA GLY A 149 5.48 7.88 0.71
C GLY A 149 4.27 8.60 0.14
N LEU A 150 3.04 8.28 0.56
CA LEU A 150 1.82 8.91 0.04
C LEU A 150 1.89 10.45 0.04
N ASP A 151 2.56 11.04 1.03
CA ASP A 151 2.83 12.48 1.13
C ASP A 151 3.79 13.04 0.05
N GLY A 152 4.30 12.19 -0.85
CA GLY A 152 5.04 12.56 -2.05
C GLY A 152 4.16 12.66 -3.30
N CYS A 153 2.84 12.48 -3.19
CA CYS A 153 1.91 12.78 -4.26
C CYS A 153 1.91 14.30 -4.53
N ASP A 154 2.17 14.69 -5.77
CA ASP A 154 2.34 16.08 -6.16
C ASP A 154 1.05 16.92 -6.14
N ILE A 155 -0.10 16.26 -6.27
CA ILE A 155 -1.40 16.91 -6.38
C ILE A 155 -2.27 16.44 -5.21
N GLU A 156 -2.66 17.37 -4.34
CA GLU A 156 -3.46 17.09 -3.15
C GLU A 156 -4.81 16.44 -3.48
N SER A 157 -5.48 16.89 -4.56
CA SER A 157 -6.73 16.27 -5.00
C SER A 157 -6.56 14.82 -5.46
N HIS A 158 -5.39 14.45 -6.00
CA HIS A 158 -5.09 13.07 -6.32
C HIS A 158 -4.88 12.23 -5.06
N LEU A 159 -4.14 12.74 -4.07
CA LEU A 159 -3.98 12.09 -2.77
C LEU A 159 -5.34 11.81 -2.12
N GLN A 160 -6.22 12.81 -2.08
CA GLN A 160 -7.55 12.66 -1.52
C GLN A 160 -8.39 11.62 -2.28
N ALA A 161 -8.35 11.65 -3.62
CA ALA A 161 -9.02 10.65 -4.43
C ALA A 161 -8.48 9.24 -4.20
N ILE A 162 -7.16 9.07 -4.06
CA ILE A 162 -6.53 7.78 -3.75
C ILE A 162 -7.07 7.21 -2.44
N LEU A 163 -7.07 8.00 -1.35
CA LEU A 163 -7.54 7.54 -0.05
C LEU A 163 -9.05 7.24 -0.04
N ASN A 164 -9.87 8.07 -0.70
CA ASN A 164 -11.30 7.81 -0.82
C ASN A 164 -11.56 6.50 -1.58
N LEU A 165 -10.91 6.31 -2.73
CA LEU A 165 -11.07 5.09 -3.55
C LEU A 165 -10.58 3.83 -2.81
N ILE A 166 -9.49 3.92 -2.04
CA ILE A 166 -9.05 2.82 -1.16
C ILE A 166 -10.15 2.51 -0.12
N GLY A 167 -10.72 3.55 0.48
CA GLY A 167 -11.85 3.43 1.38
C GLY A 167 -13.05 2.72 0.74
N GLU A 168 -13.44 3.12 -0.46
CA GLU A 168 -14.55 2.48 -1.21
C GLU A 168 -14.25 1.01 -1.53
N ILE A 169 -13.02 0.70 -1.95
CA ILE A 169 -12.56 -0.66 -2.23
C ILE A 169 -12.80 -1.60 -1.03
N VAL A 170 -12.47 -1.14 0.19
CA VAL A 170 -12.55 -1.99 1.38
C VAL A 170 -13.90 -1.92 2.11
N THR A 171 -14.59 -0.78 2.08
CA THR A 171 -15.82 -0.55 2.85
C THR A 171 -17.12 -0.72 2.07
N ILE A 172 -17.12 -0.43 0.76
CA ILE A 172 -18.32 -0.50 -0.08
C ILE A 172 -18.28 -1.76 -0.93
N HIS A 173 -17.14 -2.03 -1.55
CA HIS A 173 -16.97 -3.17 -2.45
C HIS A 173 -16.50 -4.44 -1.73
N HIS A 174 -16.00 -4.31 -0.51
CA HIS A 174 -15.49 -5.43 0.30
C HIS A 174 -14.53 -6.34 -0.47
N LEU A 175 -13.67 -5.75 -1.31
CA LEU A 175 -12.68 -6.55 -2.03
C LEU A 175 -11.72 -7.20 -1.02
N PRO A 176 -11.20 -8.40 -1.30
CA PRO A 176 -10.25 -9.09 -0.42
C PRO A 176 -8.85 -8.47 -0.52
N LEU A 177 -8.77 -7.17 -0.29
CA LEU A 177 -7.59 -6.34 -0.38
C LEU A 177 -7.35 -5.62 0.94
N ARG A 178 -6.07 -5.54 1.32
CA ARG A 178 -5.54 -4.76 2.43
C ARG A 178 -4.53 -3.76 1.94
N PHE A 179 -4.43 -2.64 2.64
CA PHE A 179 -3.53 -1.54 2.26
C PHE A 179 -2.60 -1.19 3.42
N LEU A 180 -1.31 -1.45 3.25
CA LEU A 180 -0.26 -0.93 4.11
C LEU A 180 0.22 0.39 3.52
N ILE A 181 -0.09 1.50 4.20
CA ILE A 181 0.20 2.85 3.74
C ILE A 181 1.21 3.50 4.68
N ALA A 182 2.26 4.10 4.15
CA ALA A 182 3.22 4.88 4.92
C ALA A 182 3.27 6.33 4.43
N SER A 183 3.17 7.28 5.36
CA SER A 183 3.25 8.70 5.03
C SER A 183 3.70 9.56 6.21
N ARG A 184 4.00 10.83 5.94
CA ARG A 184 3.99 11.87 6.98
C ARG A 184 2.55 12.12 7.46
N PRO A 185 2.35 12.46 8.75
CA PRO A 185 1.04 12.77 9.29
C PRO A 185 0.65 14.24 9.01
N GLU A 186 0.73 14.67 7.75
CA GLU A 186 0.32 16.02 7.36
C GLU A 186 -1.17 16.23 7.68
N PRO A 187 -1.61 17.46 8.05
CA PRO A 187 -2.98 17.69 8.54
C PRO A 187 -4.07 17.19 7.58
N HIS A 188 -3.91 17.43 6.27
CA HIS A 188 -4.88 16.99 5.26
C HIS A 188 -4.95 15.46 5.15
N ILE A 189 -3.82 14.75 5.31
CA ILE A 189 -3.78 13.28 5.31
C ILE A 189 -4.46 12.72 6.56
N ARG A 190 -4.14 13.27 7.74
CA ARG A 190 -4.78 12.89 9.01
C ARG A 190 -6.28 13.02 8.96
N GLN A 191 -6.78 14.15 8.46
CA GLN A 191 -8.21 14.42 8.35
C GLN A 191 -8.95 13.35 7.52
N ILE A 192 -8.32 12.82 6.47
CA ILE A 192 -8.95 11.80 5.62
C ILE A 192 -8.99 10.44 6.33
N PHE A 193 -7.90 10.02 6.98
CA PHE A 193 -7.87 8.77 7.75
C PHE A 193 -8.80 8.80 8.98
N GLU A 194 -8.95 9.96 9.61
CA GLU A 194 -9.87 10.20 10.73
C GLU A 194 -11.32 10.44 10.24
N GLY A 195 -11.53 10.50 8.92
CA GLY A 195 -12.82 10.68 8.30
C GLY A 195 -13.71 9.43 8.34
N PRO A 196 -15.00 9.57 8.00
CA PRO A 196 -16.01 8.53 8.19
C PRO A 196 -15.76 7.25 7.40
N ILE A 197 -15.06 7.34 6.27
CA ILE A 197 -14.79 6.20 5.39
C ILE A 197 -13.65 5.32 5.94
N LEU A 198 -12.58 5.94 6.45
CA LEU A 198 -11.36 5.22 6.82
C LEU A 198 -11.20 4.98 8.31
N HIS A 199 -11.81 5.79 9.18
CA HIS A 199 -11.61 5.74 10.62
C HIS A 199 -11.91 4.34 11.20
N GLY A 200 -13.02 3.71 10.79
CA GLY A 200 -13.42 2.40 11.32
C GLY A 200 -12.62 1.21 10.79
N VAL A 201 -11.80 1.39 9.75
CA VAL A 201 -11.07 0.30 9.07
C VAL A 201 -9.56 0.48 9.06
N THR A 202 -9.06 1.56 9.68
CA THR A 202 -7.63 1.90 9.70
C THR A 202 -7.02 1.63 11.06
N PHE A 203 -6.02 0.76 11.12
CA PHE A 203 -5.09 0.69 12.23
C PHE A 203 -3.98 1.72 12.05
N CYS A 204 -3.79 2.61 13.01
CA CYS A 204 -2.77 3.66 12.96
C CYS A 204 -1.61 3.32 13.89
N ALA A 205 -0.40 3.22 13.35
CA ALA A 205 0.83 3.01 14.13
C ALA A 205 1.83 4.15 13.89
N THR A 206 2.62 4.49 14.90
CA THR A 206 3.79 5.36 14.74
C THR A 206 5.07 4.61 15.05
N ILE A 207 6.18 5.04 14.42
CA ILE A 207 7.49 4.44 14.70
C ILE A 207 7.91 4.68 16.16
N SER A 208 7.46 5.77 16.78
CA SER A 208 7.71 6.12 18.18
C SER A 208 6.96 5.25 19.19
N ASP A 209 5.82 4.67 18.83
CA ASP A 209 5.06 3.79 19.73
C ASP A 209 5.85 2.52 20.09
N HIS A 210 6.90 2.22 19.32
CA HIS A 210 7.77 1.06 19.49
C HIS A 210 9.20 1.44 19.86
N PHE A 211 9.45 2.69 20.26
CA PHE A 211 10.73 3.11 20.80
C PHE A 211 10.79 2.74 22.28
N ASP A 212 11.47 1.64 22.59
CA ASP A 212 12.03 1.44 23.92
C ASP A 212 13.31 2.27 23.98
N SER A 213 13.27 3.43 24.64
CA SER A 213 14.37 4.41 24.70
C SER A 213 15.64 3.89 25.36
N SER A 214 15.61 2.66 25.88
CA SER A 214 16.70 2.01 26.61
C SER A 214 17.69 1.25 25.72
N THR A 215 17.31 0.78 24.52
CA THR A 215 18.14 -0.21 23.79
C THR A 215 18.97 0.36 22.63
N ASP A 216 18.60 1.52 22.08
CA ASP A 216 19.27 2.08 20.88
C ASP A 216 20.31 3.16 21.19
N VAL A 217 20.28 3.78 22.38
CA VAL A 217 21.27 4.81 22.76
C VAL A 217 22.55 4.18 23.31
N GLU A 218 22.49 2.99 23.91
CA GLU A 218 23.67 2.31 24.48
C GLU A 218 24.56 1.64 23.41
N LYS A 219 24.11 1.52 22.16
CA LYS A 219 24.93 0.95 21.06
C LYS A 219 25.81 1.97 20.33
N PHE A 220 25.73 3.26 20.71
CA PHE A 220 26.47 4.34 20.05
C PHE A 220 27.27 5.23 21.02
N LEU A 221 27.63 4.72 22.20
CA LEU A 221 28.68 5.28 23.05
C LEU A 221 29.89 4.34 23.12
#